data_AF-A0A1W9U7P2-F1
#
_entry.id   AF-A0A1W9U7P2-F1
#
_cell.length_a   1.000
_cell.length_b   1.000
_cell.length_c   1.000
_cell.angle_alpha   90.00
_cell.angle_beta   90.00
_cell.angle_gamma   90.00
#
_symmetry.space_group_name_H-M   'P 1'
#
loop_
_entity.id
_entity.type
_entity.pdbx_description
1 polymer ?
#
loop_
_entity_poly.entity_id
_entity_poly.type
_entity_poly.pdbx_seq_one_letter_code
_entity_poly.pdbx_strand_id
1 'polypeptide(L)'
;MQLKTKLILLIGAVVCISYGITFYRTSTFQEELVVEQATQQAKMLFNQIRITRQWVSDHNGLFFVKASGVEPNPFLEHGEIQDSYGNWLVKRNPAMVTRELSTYATKAGMGQFNVTSLKSLNPDNAPDDFERRSLQSFATGVSEAIEIEHLDGKYRLRYMAPLLVDSQCLNCHGAQGYSVGD
;
A
#
# COMPACT_ATOMS: atom_id res chain seq x y z
N MET A 1 42.32 36.56 -33.22
CA MET A 1 40.84 36.47 -33.29
C MET A 1 40.23 37.87 -33.16
N GLN A 2 39.24 38.20 -33.99
CA GLN A 2 38.52 39.48 -33.91
C GLN A 2 37.70 39.58 -32.61
N LEU A 3 37.53 40.80 -32.08
CA LEU A 3 36.76 41.07 -30.86
C LEU A 3 35.34 40.47 -30.91
N LYS A 4 34.72 40.49 -32.09
CA LYS A 4 33.40 39.90 -32.37
C LYS A 4 33.35 38.40 -32.04
N THR A 5 34.38 37.63 -32.41
CA THR A 5 34.43 36.19 -32.16
C THR A 5 34.54 35.88 -30.67
N LYS A 6 35.33 36.67 -29.92
CA LYS A 6 35.44 36.51 -28.46
C LYS A 6 34.11 36.76 -27.75
N LEU A 7 33.39 37.80 -28.17
CA LEU A 7 32.06 38.13 -27.64
C LEU A 7 31.03 37.02 -27.92
N ILE A 8 31.00 36.50 -29.15
CA ILE A 8 30.09 35.41 -29.53
C ILE A 8 30.37 34.15 -28.68
N LEU A 9 31.64 33.79 -28.50
CA LEU A 9 32.02 32.63 -27.68
C LEU A 9 31.66 32.82 -26.20
N LEU A 10 31.85 34.02 -25.66
CA LEU A 10 31.49 34.32 -24.27
C LEU A 10 29.97 34.22 -24.05
N ILE A 11 29.17 34.84 -24.93
CA ILE A 11 27.70 34.79 -24.83
C ILE A 11 27.22 33.35 -24.98
N GLY A 12 27.74 32.62 -25.97
CA GLY A 12 27.42 31.20 -26.15
C GLY A 12 27.75 30.36 -24.92
N ALA A 13 28.92 30.56 -24.31
CA ALA A 13 29.31 29.86 -23.09
C ALA A 13 28.38 30.18 -21.92
N VAL A 14 28.05 31.46 -21.69
CA VAL A 14 27.14 31.88 -20.61
C VAL A 14 25.75 31.27 -20.80
N VAL A 15 25.22 31.29 -22.03
CA VAL A 15 23.92 30.68 -22.36
C VAL A 15 23.96 29.16 -22.16
N CYS A 16 24.98 28.47 -22.66
CA CYS A 16 25.10 27.02 -22.48
C CYS A 16 25.20 26.63 -21.00
N ILE A 17 25.97 27.37 -20.20
CA ILE A 17 26.10 27.12 -18.77
C ILE A 17 24.77 27.39 -18.05
N SER A 18 24.09 28.50 -18.36
CA SER A 18 22.81 28.83 -17.70
C SER A 18 21.70 27.82 -18.04
N TYR A 19 21.60 27.40 -19.31
CA TYR A 19 20.67 26.34 -19.71
C TYR A 19 21.04 24.99 -19.10
N GLY A 20 22.32 24.64 -19.04
CA GLY A 20 22.78 23.39 -18.42
C GLY A 20 22.43 23.30 -16.94
N ILE A 21 22.66 24.39 -16.18
CA ILE A 21 22.28 24.47 -14.76
C ILE A 21 20.76 24.38 -14.58
N THR A 22 20.00 25.13 -15.39
CA THR A 22 18.53 25.14 -15.32
C THR A 22 17.96 23.77 -15.66
N PHE A 23 18.48 23.11 -16.70
CA PHE A 23 18.07 21.77 -17.09
C PHE A 23 18.35 20.75 -16.00
N TYR A 24 19.56 20.77 -15.43
CA TYR A 24 19.92 19.88 -14.33
C TYR A 24 19.01 20.06 -13.11
N ARG A 25 18.79 21.31 -12.68
CA ARG A 25 17.90 21.67 -11.56
C ARG A 25 16.46 21.24 -11.80
N THR A 26 15.95 21.47 -13.01
CA THR A 26 14.60 21.06 -13.40
C THR A 26 14.47 19.54 -13.42
N SER A 27 15.46 18.81 -13.93
CA SER A 27 15.43 17.35 -13.97
C SER A 27 15.36 16.74 -12.57
N THR A 28 16.22 17.20 -11.65
CA THR A 28 16.22 16.70 -10.27
C THR A 28 14.93 17.07 -9.54
N PHE A 29 14.42 18.28 -9.75
CA PHE A 29 13.16 18.73 -9.16
C PHE A 29 11.97 17.93 -9.69
N GLN A 30 11.97 17.57 -10.98
CA GLN A 30 10.92 16.73 -11.57
C GLN A 30 10.93 15.32 -10.99
N GLU A 31 12.11 14.71 -10.80
CA GLU A 31 12.24 13.40 -10.16
C GLU A 31 11.68 13.42 -8.74
N GLU A 32 12.09 14.39 -7.92
CA GLU A 32 11.58 14.57 -6.55
C GLU A 32 10.05 14.77 -6.53
N LEU A 33 9.53 15.62 -7.42
CA LEU A 33 8.09 15.90 -7.51
C LEU A 33 7.28 14.65 -7.88
N VAL A 34 7.79 13.83 -8.81
CA VAL A 34 7.14 12.58 -9.22
C VAL A 34 7.11 11.57 -8.07
N VAL A 35 8.21 11.41 -7.35
CA VAL A 35 8.29 10.51 -6.18
C VAL A 35 7.38 10.98 -5.05
N GLU A 36 7.36 12.28 -4.76
CA GLU A 36 6.49 12.87 -3.74
C GLU A 36 5.02 12.67 -4.11
N GLN A 37 4.65 12.94 -5.37
CA GLN A 37 3.28 12.71 -5.84
C GLN A 37 2.86 11.24 -5.72
N ALA A 38 3.73 10.31 -6.13
CA ALA A 38 3.46 8.87 -6.00
C ALA A 38 3.34 8.44 -4.52
N THR A 39 4.16 9.01 -3.64
CA THR A 39 4.07 8.81 -2.18
C THR A 39 2.72 9.30 -1.64
N GLN A 40 2.29 10.51 -1.99
CA GLN A 40 1.01 11.05 -1.53
C GLN A 40 -0.18 10.23 -2.05
N GLN A 41 -0.12 9.74 -3.29
CA GLN A 41 -1.12 8.82 -3.83
C GLN A 41 -1.16 7.50 -3.05
N ALA A 42 0.01 6.91 -2.74
CA ALA A 42 0.09 5.68 -1.97
C ALA A 42 -0.45 5.86 -0.54
N LYS A 43 -0.16 6.98 0.12
CA LYS A 43 -0.70 7.37 1.43
C LYS A 43 -2.24 7.50 1.40
N MET A 44 -2.78 8.10 0.35
CA MET A 44 -4.22 8.24 0.19
C MET A 44 -4.89 6.87 0.00
N LEU A 45 -4.33 6.02 -0.86
CA LEU A 45 -4.84 4.65 -1.08
C LEU A 45 -4.76 3.80 0.20
N PHE A 46 -3.66 3.88 0.94
CA PHE A 46 -3.53 3.23 2.25
C PHE A 46 -4.65 3.67 3.21
N ASN A 47 -4.89 4.97 3.33
CA ASN A 47 -5.94 5.48 4.21
C ASN A 47 -7.33 5.07 3.76
N GLN A 48 -7.60 5.03 2.45
CA GLN A 48 -8.86 4.54 1.91
C GLN A 48 -9.08 3.07 2.28
N ILE A 49 -8.07 2.21 2.10
CA ILE A 49 -8.13 0.80 2.48
C ILE A 49 -8.30 0.66 3.99
N ARG A 50 -7.58 1.43 4.81
CA ARG A 50 -7.70 1.42 6.27
C ARG A 50 -9.12 1.76 6.73
N ILE A 51 -9.73 2.83 6.22
CA ILE A 51 -11.11 3.23 6.56
C ILE A 51 -12.12 2.20 6.06
N THR A 52 -11.92 1.66 4.85
CA THR A 52 -12.79 0.62 4.30
C THR A 52 -12.76 -0.63 5.17
N ARG A 53 -11.56 -1.03 5.62
CA ARG A 53 -11.34 -2.17 6.49
C ARG A 53 -11.97 -1.94 7.87
N GLN A 54 -11.85 -0.73 8.43
CA GLN A 54 -12.53 -0.35 9.67
C GLN A 54 -14.04 -0.47 9.52
N TRP A 55 -14.62 0.07 8.45
CA TRP A 55 -16.05 -0.03 8.18
C TRP A 55 -16.52 -1.49 8.10
N VAL A 56 -15.76 -2.39 7.48
CA VAL A 56 -16.07 -3.83 7.48
C VAL A 56 -16.01 -4.41 8.90
N SER A 57 -15.05 -4.00 9.72
CA SER A 57 -14.92 -4.45 11.12
C SER A 57 -16.10 -3.97 11.98
N ASP A 58 -16.48 -2.69 11.86
CA ASP A 58 -17.59 -2.07 12.58
C ASP A 58 -18.92 -2.81 12.33
N HIS A 59 -19.07 -3.46 11.17
CA HIS A 59 -20.25 -4.24 10.79
C HIS A 59 -20.11 -5.75 11.07
N ASN A 60 -19.07 -6.17 11.81
CA ASN A 60 -18.75 -7.57 12.09
C ASN A 60 -18.56 -8.41 10.80
N GLY A 61 -17.99 -7.80 9.76
CA GLY A 61 -17.79 -8.43 8.45
C GLY A 61 -18.97 -8.22 7.48
N LEU A 62 -18.81 -8.73 6.27
CA LEU A 62 -19.82 -8.69 5.23
C LEU A 62 -20.30 -10.12 4.90
N PHE A 63 -21.56 -10.26 4.52
CA PHE A 63 -22.13 -11.55 4.14
C PHE A 63 -22.51 -11.56 2.66
N PHE A 64 -21.99 -12.56 1.94
CA PHE A 64 -22.19 -12.72 0.51
C PHE A 64 -23.02 -13.96 0.26
N VAL A 65 -23.94 -13.91 -0.71
CA VAL A 65 -24.70 -15.10 -1.11
C VAL A 65 -23.74 -16.16 -1.64
N LYS A 66 -23.83 -17.39 -1.12
CA LYS A 66 -22.98 -18.51 -1.53
C LYS A 66 -23.21 -18.80 -3.01
N ALA A 67 -22.12 -18.75 -3.78
CA ALA A 67 -22.08 -18.95 -5.22
C ALA A 67 -20.69 -19.48 -5.62
N SER A 68 -20.53 -19.89 -6.86
CA SER A 68 -19.21 -20.30 -7.39
C SER A 68 -18.18 -19.18 -7.21
N GLY A 69 -17.09 -19.46 -6.50
CA GLY A 69 -16.05 -18.49 -6.16
C GLY A 69 -16.29 -17.70 -4.86
N VAL A 70 -17.42 -17.93 -4.18
CA VAL A 70 -17.73 -17.36 -2.87
C VAL A 70 -17.65 -18.45 -1.82
N GLU A 71 -16.43 -18.85 -1.48
CA GLU A 71 -16.17 -19.94 -0.53
C GLU A 71 -15.87 -19.43 0.89
N PRO A 72 -16.18 -20.23 1.93
CA PRO A 72 -15.84 -19.91 3.31
C PRO A 72 -14.33 -19.94 3.52
N ASN A 73 -13.86 -19.05 4.39
CA ASN A 73 -12.45 -18.98 4.73
C ASN A 73 -12.12 -20.01 5.83
N PRO A 74 -11.15 -20.93 5.62
CA PRO A 74 -10.78 -21.94 6.61
C PRO A 74 -10.21 -21.35 7.92
N PHE A 75 -9.76 -20.10 7.90
CA PHE A 75 -9.24 -19.39 9.08
C PHE A 75 -10.31 -18.59 9.83
N LEU A 76 -11.59 -18.70 9.45
CA LEU A 76 -12.71 -18.04 10.13
C LEU A 76 -13.61 -19.05 10.83
N GLU A 77 -13.72 -18.92 12.16
CA GLU A 77 -14.80 -19.58 12.90
C GLU A 77 -16.15 -19.02 12.46
N HIS A 78 -17.13 -19.90 12.23
CA HIS A 78 -18.46 -19.52 11.72
C HIS A 78 -18.40 -18.72 10.39
N GLY A 79 -17.63 -19.23 9.42
CA GLY A 79 -17.44 -18.61 8.11
C GLY A 79 -18.68 -18.62 7.19
N GLU A 80 -19.74 -19.34 7.56
CA GLU A 80 -21.01 -19.38 6.84
C GLU A 80 -22.21 -19.41 7.80
N ILE A 81 -23.30 -18.79 7.38
CA ILE A 81 -24.59 -18.76 8.09
C ILE A 81 -25.73 -19.03 7.10
N GLN A 82 -26.91 -19.36 7.60
CA GLN A 82 -28.13 -19.46 6.80
C GLN A 82 -29.11 -18.35 7.20
N ASP A 83 -29.73 -17.69 6.23
CA ASP A 83 -30.80 -16.72 6.49
C ASP A 83 -32.15 -17.39 6.79
N SER A 84 -33.17 -16.60 7.11
CA SER A 84 -34.53 -17.10 7.40
C SER A 84 -35.23 -17.75 6.20
N TYR A 85 -34.71 -17.57 4.98
CA TYR A 85 -35.24 -18.13 3.74
C TYR A 85 -34.47 -19.37 3.29
N GLY A 86 -33.46 -19.80 4.04
CA GLY A 86 -32.64 -20.96 3.71
C GLY A 86 -31.44 -20.67 2.81
N ASN A 87 -31.14 -19.41 2.48
CA ASN A 87 -29.98 -19.06 1.67
C ASN A 87 -28.71 -19.14 2.50
N TRP A 88 -27.68 -19.79 1.95
CA TRP A 88 -26.34 -19.78 2.54
C TRP A 88 -25.64 -18.46 2.25
N LEU A 89 -25.12 -17.85 3.31
CA LEU A 89 -24.32 -16.64 3.26
C LEU A 89 -22.91 -16.94 3.78
N VAL A 90 -21.90 -16.42 3.10
CA VAL A 90 -20.49 -16.62 3.44
C VAL A 90 -19.90 -15.30 3.93
N LYS A 91 -19.23 -15.37 5.08
CA LYS A 91 -18.64 -14.20 5.74
C LYS A 91 -17.35 -13.76 5.03
N ARG A 92 -17.16 -12.45 4.92
CA ARG A 92 -15.91 -11.78 4.55
C ARG A 92 -15.43 -10.94 5.73
N ASN A 93 -14.25 -11.26 6.25
CA ASN A 93 -13.61 -10.46 7.27
C ASN A 93 -12.85 -9.27 6.62
N PRO A 94 -12.37 -8.30 7.42
CA PRO A 94 -11.69 -7.14 6.87
C PRO A 94 -10.43 -7.48 6.06
N ALA A 95 -9.70 -8.55 6.41
CA ALA A 95 -8.50 -8.98 5.66
C ALA A 95 -8.85 -9.53 4.27
N MET A 96 -9.94 -10.29 4.16
CA MET A 96 -10.44 -10.82 2.89
C MET A 96 -10.88 -9.69 1.97
N VAL A 97 -11.64 -8.72 2.49
CA VAL A 97 -12.08 -7.56 1.69
C VAL A 97 -10.87 -6.80 1.13
N THR A 98 -9.81 -6.58 1.92
CA THR A 98 -8.59 -5.96 1.40
C THR A 98 -7.94 -6.78 0.28
N ARG A 99 -7.83 -8.12 0.42
CA ARG A 99 -7.30 -9.00 -0.64
C ARG A 99 -8.13 -8.96 -1.92
N GLU A 100 -9.47 -8.97 -1.79
CA GLU A 100 -10.38 -8.90 -2.94
C GLU A 100 -10.23 -7.55 -3.65
N LEU A 101 -10.24 -6.43 -2.92
CA LEU A 101 -10.01 -5.10 -3.48
C LEU A 101 -8.64 -4.97 -4.15
N SER A 102 -7.59 -5.56 -3.56
CA SER A 102 -6.25 -5.63 -4.16
C SER A 102 -6.25 -6.37 -5.50
N THR A 103 -7.02 -7.47 -5.59
CA THR A 103 -7.19 -8.22 -6.84
C THR A 103 -7.87 -7.36 -7.92
N TYR A 104 -8.90 -6.60 -7.56
CA TYR A 104 -9.55 -5.66 -8.49
C TYR A 104 -8.61 -4.52 -8.91
N ALA A 105 -7.88 -3.93 -7.96
CA ALA A 105 -6.93 -2.85 -8.22
C ALA A 105 -5.80 -3.31 -9.16
N THR A 106 -5.29 -4.53 -8.96
CA THR A 106 -4.25 -5.11 -9.81
C THR A 106 -4.77 -5.30 -11.24
N LYS A 107 -5.99 -5.85 -11.40
CA LYS A 107 -6.63 -6.01 -12.72
C LYS A 107 -6.89 -4.67 -13.41
N ALA A 108 -7.21 -3.63 -12.65
CA ALA A 108 -7.44 -2.28 -13.16
C ALA A 108 -6.14 -1.48 -13.41
N GLY A 109 -4.96 -2.04 -13.08
CA GLY A 109 -3.68 -1.34 -13.18
C GLY A 109 -3.49 -0.22 -12.16
N MET A 110 -4.24 -0.22 -11.05
CA MET A 110 -4.20 0.80 -9.99
C MET A 110 -3.18 0.50 -8.90
N GLY A 111 -2.51 -0.65 -8.95
CA GLY A 111 -1.54 -1.11 -7.96
C GLY A 111 -2.01 -2.34 -7.19
N GLN A 112 -1.22 -2.74 -6.20
CA GLN A 112 -1.45 -3.90 -5.36
C GLN A 112 -1.42 -3.49 -3.89
N PHE A 113 -2.35 -4.04 -3.10
CA PHE A 113 -2.40 -3.84 -1.65
C PHE A 113 -2.19 -5.18 -0.94
N ASN A 114 -1.39 -5.17 0.12
CA ASN A 114 -1.15 -6.33 0.96
C ASN A 114 -1.46 -6.00 2.42
N VAL A 115 -1.90 -7.00 3.16
CA VAL A 115 -1.97 -6.96 4.63
C VAL A 115 -1.11 -8.11 5.11
N THR A 116 -0.10 -7.80 5.92
CA THR A 116 0.87 -8.77 6.41
C THR A 116 1.16 -8.51 7.88
N SER A 117 1.73 -9.51 8.56
CA SER A 117 2.19 -9.41 9.93
C SER A 117 3.35 -10.38 10.17
N LEU A 118 4.16 -10.12 11.19
CA LEU A 118 5.23 -11.06 11.60
C LEU A 118 4.66 -12.38 12.16
N LYS A 119 3.40 -12.38 12.61
CA LYS A 119 2.67 -13.54 13.15
C LYS A 119 1.45 -13.86 12.29
N SER A 120 1.65 -14.08 10.99
CA SER A 120 0.52 -14.30 10.08
C SER A 120 -0.11 -15.68 10.26
N LEU A 121 -1.44 -15.71 10.45
CA LEU A 121 -2.23 -16.95 10.44
C LEU A 121 -2.38 -17.55 9.04
N ASN A 122 -2.53 -16.68 8.03
CA ASN A 122 -2.62 -17.09 6.64
C ASN A 122 -1.22 -17.07 6.02
N PRO A 123 -0.68 -18.22 5.56
CA PRO A 123 0.64 -18.27 4.93
C PRO A 123 0.80 -17.35 3.73
N ASP A 124 -0.27 -17.08 2.98
CA ASP A 124 -0.26 -16.14 1.84
C ASP A 124 0.07 -14.69 2.24
N ASN A 125 -0.11 -14.36 3.52
CA ASN A 125 0.16 -13.02 4.05
C ASN A 125 1.54 -12.95 4.71
N ALA A 126 2.43 -13.94 4.48
CA ALA A 126 3.80 -13.89 4.97
C ALA A 126 4.55 -12.69 4.36
N PRO A 127 5.27 -11.89 5.18
CA PRO A 127 5.93 -10.71 4.69
C PRO A 127 7.14 -11.05 3.83
N ASP A 128 7.33 -10.30 2.75
CA ASP A 128 8.59 -10.27 2.01
C ASP A 128 9.69 -9.49 2.76
N ASP A 129 10.86 -9.32 2.13
CA ASP A 129 12.00 -8.68 2.79
C ASP A 129 11.75 -7.21 3.13
N PHE A 130 11.08 -6.44 2.26
CA PHE A 130 10.72 -5.04 2.53
C PHE A 130 9.69 -4.96 3.64
N GLU A 131 8.64 -5.77 3.56
CA GLU A 131 7.56 -5.81 4.53
C GLU A 131 8.08 -6.22 5.91
N ARG A 132 8.98 -7.21 5.98
CA ARG A 132 9.58 -7.67 7.22
C ARG A 132 10.44 -6.60 7.88
N ARG A 133 11.31 -5.92 7.12
CA ARG A 133 12.12 -4.80 7.63
C ARG A 133 11.22 -3.66 8.12
N SER A 134 10.15 -3.36 7.39
CA SER A 134 9.20 -2.31 7.74
C SER A 134 8.43 -2.65 9.02
N LEU A 135 7.91 -3.88 9.14
CA LEU A 135 7.24 -4.35 10.37
C LEU A 135 8.16 -4.27 11.59
N GLN A 136 9.43 -4.62 11.44
CA GLN A 136 10.42 -4.52 12.51
C GLN A 136 10.71 -3.06 12.90
N SER A 137 10.76 -2.14 11.94
CA SER A 137 10.98 -0.72 12.24
C SER A 137 9.77 -0.06 12.90
N PHE A 138 8.56 -0.48 12.55
CA PHE A 138 7.33 0.00 13.22
C PHE A 138 7.31 -0.35 14.71
N ALA A 139 7.82 -1.54 15.08
CA ALA A 139 7.99 -1.92 16.49
C ALA A 139 8.96 -1.00 17.26
N THR A 140 9.80 -0.25 16.56
CA THR A 140 10.71 0.76 17.15
C THR A 140 10.17 2.20 17.05
N GLY A 141 8.93 2.40 16.59
CA GLY A 141 8.26 3.70 16.54
C GLY A 141 8.33 4.43 15.19
N VAL A 142 8.79 3.78 14.12
CA VAL A 142 8.72 4.35 12.76
C VAL A 142 7.27 4.40 12.29
N SER A 143 6.85 5.52 11.69
CA SER A 143 5.45 5.75 11.29
C SER A 143 5.10 5.22 9.90
N GLU A 144 6.07 5.12 9.00
CA GLU A 144 5.89 4.67 7.61
C GLU A 144 7.23 4.23 7.00
N ALA A 145 7.16 3.40 5.96
CA ALA A 145 8.29 2.95 5.16
C ALA A 145 7.98 3.12 3.68
N ILE A 146 8.96 3.63 2.93
CA ILE A 146 8.87 3.85 1.48
C ILE A 146 10.09 3.24 0.83
N GLU A 147 9.89 2.51 -0.27
CA GLU A 147 10.96 1.96 -1.09
C GLU A 147 10.61 2.08 -2.57
N ILE A 148 11.57 2.50 -3.40
CA ILE A 148 11.42 2.46 -4.84
C ILE A 148 12.16 1.23 -5.34
N GLU A 149 11.42 0.24 -5.82
CA GLU A 149 11.98 -0.96 -6.42
C GLU A 149 12.02 -0.83 -7.94
N HIS A 150 13.01 -1.47 -8.55
CA HIS A 150 13.12 -1.59 -10.00
C HIS A 150 12.85 -3.06 -10.37
N LEU A 151 11.70 -3.32 -10.97
CA LEU A 151 11.23 -4.66 -11.34
C LEU A 151 10.80 -4.66 -12.81
N ASP A 152 11.30 -5.60 -13.60
CA ASP A 152 10.94 -5.77 -15.01
C ASP A 152 11.06 -4.49 -15.86
N GLY A 153 12.11 -3.69 -15.61
CA GLY A 153 12.35 -2.42 -16.30
C GLY A 153 11.41 -1.28 -15.88
N LYS A 154 10.60 -1.48 -14.84
CA LYS A 154 9.65 -0.49 -14.30
C LYS A 154 10.02 -0.12 -12.88
N TYR A 155 9.86 1.15 -12.56
CA TYR A 155 9.91 1.61 -11.17
C TYR A 155 8.57 1.38 -10.50
N ARG A 156 8.59 0.82 -9.29
CA ARG A 156 7.42 0.73 -8.41
C ARG A 156 7.74 1.39 -7.09
N LEU A 157 6.87 2.30 -6.66
CA LEU A 157 6.90 2.83 -5.31
C LEU A 157 6.11 1.91 -4.38
N ARG A 158 6.75 1.45 -3.31
CA ARG A 158 6.16 0.69 -2.22
C ARG A 158 5.99 1.62 -1.04
N TYR A 159 4.80 1.61 -0.45
CA TYR A 159 4.46 2.34 0.76
C TYR A 159 3.88 1.37 1.77
N MET A 160 4.33 1.44 3.01
CA MET A 160 3.81 0.64 4.12
C MET A 160 3.70 1.50 5.37
N ALA A 161 2.64 1.31 6.12
CA ALA A 161 2.43 1.92 7.42
C ALA A 161 1.77 0.90 8.37
N PRO A 162 1.98 1.01 9.69
CA PRO A 162 1.46 0.06 10.65
C PRO A 162 -0.07 0.14 10.74
N LEU A 163 -0.70 -1.03 10.91
CA LEU A 163 -2.12 -1.15 11.28
C LEU A 163 -2.18 -1.50 12.77
N LEU A 164 -2.34 -0.48 13.60
CA LEU A 164 -2.40 -0.66 15.05
C LEU A 164 -3.67 -1.40 15.45
N VAL A 165 -3.53 -2.32 16.40
CA VAL A 165 -4.63 -3.07 16.99
C VAL A 165 -5.49 -2.13 17.82
N ASP A 166 -6.79 -2.04 17.52
CA ASP A 166 -7.78 -1.36 18.34
C ASP A 166 -8.58 -2.34 19.21
N SER A 167 -9.50 -1.83 20.03
CA SER A 167 -10.34 -2.68 20.89
C SER A 167 -11.26 -3.62 20.10
N GLN A 168 -11.69 -3.23 18.89
CA GLN A 168 -12.55 -4.06 18.06
C GLN A 168 -11.78 -5.22 17.41
N CYS A 169 -10.50 -5.00 17.09
CA CYS A 169 -9.60 -6.03 16.57
C CYS A 169 -9.51 -7.20 17.55
N LEU A 170 -9.54 -6.93 18.85
CA LEU A 170 -9.46 -7.94 19.91
C LEU A 170 -10.68 -8.87 19.97
N ASN A 171 -11.82 -8.50 19.39
CA ASN A 171 -12.99 -9.41 19.30
C ASN A 171 -12.65 -10.69 18.54
N CYS A 172 -11.73 -10.61 17.57
CA CYS A 172 -11.26 -11.76 16.78
C CYS A 172 -9.80 -12.13 17.08
N HIS A 173 -8.97 -11.15 17.44
CA HIS A 173 -7.52 -11.32 17.61
C HIS A 173 -7.07 -11.39 19.09
N GLY A 174 -7.98 -11.27 20.06
CA GLY A 174 -7.64 -11.38 21.49
C GLY A 174 -7.06 -12.75 21.85
N ALA A 175 -7.58 -13.82 21.25
CA ALA A 175 -7.05 -15.17 21.42
C ALA A 175 -5.64 -15.38 20.82
N GLN A 176 -5.19 -14.47 19.94
CA GLN A 176 -3.85 -14.51 19.33
C GLN A 176 -2.79 -13.78 20.19
N GLY A 177 -3.20 -13.20 21.33
CA GLY A 177 -2.31 -12.52 22.27
C GLY A 177 -1.95 -11.09 21.87
N TYR A 178 -2.73 -10.47 20.97
CA TYR A 178 -2.58 -9.04 20.65
C TYR A 178 -3.19 -8.16 21.75
N SER A 179 -2.61 -6.98 21.93
CA SER A 179 -3.06 -5.92 22.82
C SER A 179 -3.37 -4.64 22.03
N VAL A 180 -4.17 -3.73 22.61
CA VAL A 180 -4.43 -2.43 21.96
C VAL A 180 -3.11 -1.67 21.81
N GLY A 181 -2.83 -1.20 20.59
CA GLY A 181 -1.60 -0.50 20.23
C GLY A 181 -0.48 -1.37 19.68
N ASP A 182 -0.65 -2.71 19.65
CA ASP A 182 0.25 -3.63 18.94
C ASP A 182 0.18 -3.47 17.41
#